data_AF-A0A387ASB9-F1
#
_entry.id   AF-A0A387ASB9-F1
#
_cell.length_a   1.000
_cell.length_b   1.000
_cell.length_c   1.000
_cell.angle_alpha   90.00
_cell.angle_beta   90.00
_cell.angle_gamma   90.00
#
_symmetry.space_group_name_H-M   'P 1'
#
loop_
_entity.id
_entity.type
_entity.pdbx_description
1 polymer ?
#
loop_
_entity_poly.entity_id
_entity_poly.type
_entity_poly.pdbx_seq_one_letter_code
_entity_poly.pdbx_strand_id
1 'polypeptide(L)'
;MFFQTFKTDVNTDNVNITRSYQPLILDTNGNNSYYVRIKSGSNPNLNQSYHYLVKGKRLSVSSNDASVLVGTSNAVNVQKSAVKWNQHLADELDSKYQRAWIVDAVATYKKSFWNGIGLHAGHQARRYTLIRVPDNSFIYNK
;
A
#
# COMPACT_ATOMS: atom_id res chain seq x y z
N MET A 1 27.05 -1.00 13.26
CA MET A 1 26.44 -1.88 12.23
C MET A 1 25.43 -1.05 11.46
N PHE A 2 25.79 -0.63 10.24
CA PHE A 2 24.92 0.16 9.37
C PHE A 2 24.07 -0.80 8.54
N PHE A 3 22.75 -0.76 8.71
CA PHE A 3 21.84 -1.48 7.82
C PHE A 3 21.72 -0.68 6.50
N GLN A 4 22.13 -1.30 5.40
CA GLN A 4 21.90 -0.79 4.05
C GLN A 4 20.39 -0.67 3.81
N THR A 5 19.87 0.54 3.90
CA THR A 5 18.55 0.89 3.39
C THR A 5 18.61 0.82 1.87
N PHE A 6 17.83 -0.08 1.26
CA PHE A 6 17.65 -0.08 -0.19
C PHE A 6 17.10 1.29 -0.62
N LYS A 7 17.93 2.03 -1.37
CA LYS A 7 17.70 3.40 -1.85
C LYS A 7 16.37 3.51 -2.56
N THR A 8 15.54 4.44 -2.11
CA THR A 8 14.54 5.08 -2.96
C THR A 8 15.16 6.33 -3.56
N ASP A 9 15.90 6.18 -4.65
CA ASP A 9 16.38 7.30 -5.48
C ASP A 9 15.21 7.91 -6.29
N VAL A 10 14.13 8.30 -5.60
CA VAL A 10 13.05 9.08 -6.19
C VAL A 10 13.05 10.43 -5.49
N ASN A 11 13.64 11.43 -6.16
CA ASN A 11 13.62 12.80 -5.68
C ASN A 11 12.16 13.29 -5.62
N THR A 12 11.64 13.48 -4.41
CA THR A 12 10.23 13.86 -4.14
C THR A 12 9.86 15.22 -4.74
N ASP A 13 10.83 16.08 -5.02
CA ASP A 13 10.57 17.40 -5.61
C ASP A 13 10.09 17.32 -7.07
N ASN A 14 10.51 16.27 -7.77
CA ASN A 14 10.25 16.06 -9.20
C ASN A 14 9.09 15.10 -9.48
N VAL A 15 8.34 14.69 -8.46
CA VAL A 15 7.29 13.68 -8.58
C VAL A 15 6.00 14.19 -7.93
N ASN A 16 4.87 13.97 -8.60
CA ASN A 16 3.55 14.21 -8.05
C ASN A 16 3.04 12.91 -7.39
N ILE A 17 2.58 12.99 -6.14
CA ILE A 17 2.08 11.84 -5.40
C ILE A 17 0.57 11.95 -5.29
N THR A 18 -0.14 11.11 -6.04
CA THR A 18 -1.59 10.98 -5.93
C THR A 18 -1.91 9.89 -4.92
N ARG A 19 -2.82 10.17 -3.98
CA ARG A 19 -3.31 9.19 -3.00
C ARG A 19 -4.78 8.92 -3.23
N SER A 20 -5.17 7.65 -3.31
CA SER A 20 -6.56 7.24 -3.43
C SER A 20 -6.95 6.36 -2.25
N TYR A 21 -7.97 6.81 -1.52
CA TYR A 21 -8.46 6.17 -0.30
C TYR A 21 -9.73 5.39 -0.60
N GLN A 22 -9.81 4.13 -0.20
CA GLN A 22 -10.99 3.29 -0.40
C GLN A 22 -11.28 2.43 0.84
N PRO A 23 -12.56 2.24 1.21
CA PRO A 23 -12.92 1.28 2.26
C PRO A 23 -12.70 -0.15 1.76
N LEU A 24 -12.16 -1.01 2.62
CA LEU A 24 -12.12 -2.45 2.38
C LEU A 24 -13.51 -3.03 2.60
N ILE A 25 -13.86 -4.00 1.76
CA ILE A 25 -15.09 -4.77 1.90
C ILE A 25 -14.70 -6.14 2.43
N LEU A 26 -15.49 -6.62 3.37
CA LEU A 26 -15.32 -7.94 3.96
C LEU A 26 -15.66 -9.00 2.91
N ASP A 27 -14.70 -9.87 2.61
CA ASP A 27 -14.88 -11.03 1.73
C ASP A 27 -15.09 -12.28 2.60
N THR A 28 -15.78 -13.27 2.04
CA THR A 28 -16.07 -14.53 2.74
C THR A 28 -15.67 -15.71 1.87
N ASN A 29 -15.14 -16.76 2.49
CA ASN A 29 -14.83 -18.03 1.80
C ASN A 29 -15.69 -19.18 2.33
N GLY A 30 -16.94 -18.89 2.73
CA GLY A 30 -17.87 -19.85 3.34
C GLY A 30 -17.64 -20.12 4.83
N ASN A 31 -16.38 -20.20 5.28
CA ASN A 31 -16.06 -20.49 6.69
C ASN A 31 -15.56 -19.27 7.47
N ASN A 32 -14.79 -18.40 6.81
CA ASN A 32 -14.13 -17.27 7.44
C ASN A 32 -14.49 -15.97 6.71
N SER A 33 -14.58 -14.89 7.49
CA SER A 33 -14.75 -13.52 7.05
C SER A 33 -13.42 -12.78 7.17
N TYR A 34 -12.94 -12.17 6.09
CA TYR A 34 -11.63 -11.52 6.06
C TYR A 34 -11.64 -10.28 5.16
N TYR A 35 -10.80 -9.30 5.48
CA TYR A 35 -10.56 -8.15 4.60
C TYR A 35 -9.41 -8.41 3.62
N VAL A 36 -8.40 -9.17 4.07
CA VAL A 36 -7.20 -9.45 3.29
C VAL A 36 -6.92 -10.94 3.32
N ARG A 37 -6.62 -11.51 2.15
CA ARG A 37 -6.11 -12.85 2.00
C ARG A 37 -4.67 -12.82 1.55
N ILE A 38 -3.79 -13.43 2.33
CA ILE A 38 -2.38 -13.58 1.99
C ILE A 38 -2.20 -14.93 1.32
N LYS A 39 -1.66 -14.91 0.10
CA LYS A 39 -1.22 -16.10 -0.62
C LYS A 39 0.30 -16.08 -0.67
N SER A 40 0.93 -16.99 0.07
CA SER A 40 2.37 -17.18 0.02
C SER A 40 2.72 -18.22 -1.05
N GLY A 41 3.65 -17.88 -1.94
CA GLY A 41 4.28 -18.87 -2.81
C GLY A 41 5.22 -19.80 -2.03
N SER A 42 5.92 -20.68 -2.76
CA SER A 42 6.86 -21.67 -2.18
C SER A 42 7.94 -21.05 -1.27
N ASN A 43 8.24 -19.76 -1.43
CA ASN A 43 9.13 -19.01 -0.54
C ASN A 43 8.36 -17.87 0.16
N PRO A 44 7.98 -18.04 1.45
CA PRO A 44 7.07 -17.15 2.16
C PRO A 44 7.61 -15.73 2.39
N ASN A 45 8.92 -15.50 2.27
CA ASN A 45 9.53 -14.19 2.50
C ASN A 45 9.60 -13.30 1.25
N LEU A 46 9.45 -13.87 0.04
CA LEU A 46 9.75 -13.16 -1.22
C LEU A 46 8.57 -13.06 -2.18
N ASN A 47 7.59 -13.95 -2.08
CA ASN A 47 6.52 -14.03 -3.08
C ASN A 47 5.14 -14.14 -2.44
N GLN A 48 4.82 -13.16 -1.57
CA GLN A 48 3.48 -13.01 -1.00
C GLN A 48 2.63 -12.10 -1.90
N SER A 49 1.38 -12.51 -2.13
CA SER A 49 0.35 -11.69 -2.77
C SER A 49 -0.79 -11.42 -1.79
N TYR A 50 -1.18 -10.15 -1.67
CA TYR A 50 -2.30 -9.72 -0.86
C TYR A 50 -3.52 -9.53 -1.75
N HIS A 51 -4.57 -10.30 -1.50
CA HIS A 51 -5.86 -10.21 -2.16
C HIS A 51 -6.84 -9.50 -1.25
N TYR A 52 -7.63 -8.56 -1.79
CA TYR A 52 -8.58 -7.78 -1.02
C TYR A 52 -9.77 -7.36 -1.90
N LEU A 53 -10.87 -6.97 -1.28
CA LEU A 53 -12.10 -6.56 -1.96
C LEU A 53 -12.33 -5.07 -1.74
N VAL A 54 -12.51 -4.32 -2.83
CA VAL A 54 -12.87 -2.90 -2.80
C VAL A 54 -13.92 -2.62 -3.86
N LYS A 55 -14.96 -1.86 -3.52
CA LYS A 55 -16.04 -1.49 -4.46
C LYS A 55 -16.61 -2.68 -5.25
N GLY A 56 -16.73 -3.85 -4.61
CA GLY A 56 -17.22 -5.10 -5.21
C GLY A 56 -16.23 -5.80 -6.16
N LYS A 57 -14.99 -5.32 -6.27
CA LYS A 57 -13.95 -5.91 -7.13
C LYS A 57 -12.83 -6.52 -6.29
N ARG A 58 -12.47 -7.77 -6.60
CA ARG A 58 -11.31 -8.44 -6.01
C ARG A 58 -10.05 -7.96 -6.72
N LEU A 59 -9.14 -7.40 -5.95
CA LEU A 59 -7.84 -6.94 -6.42
C LEU A 59 -6.73 -7.72 -5.73
N SER A 60 -5.55 -7.68 -6.32
CA SER A 60 -4.35 -8.31 -5.75
C SER A 60 -3.14 -7.41 -5.92
N VAL A 61 -2.29 -7.36 -4.90
CA VAL A 61 -1.02 -6.63 -4.92
C VAL A 61 0.11 -7.49 -4.38
N SER A 62 1.30 -7.32 -4.92
CA SER A 62 2.51 -7.99 -4.42
C SER A 62 2.98 -7.34 -3.12
N SER A 63 3.49 -8.14 -2.19
CA SER A 63 4.18 -7.70 -0.98
C SER A 63 5.43 -6.85 -1.23
N ASN A 64 5.91 -6.78 -2.47
CA ASN A 64 6.98 -5.86 -2.83
C ASN A 64 6.51 -4.39 -2.91
N ASP A 65 5.26 -4.19 -3.34
CA ASP A 65 4.66 -2.88 -3.58
C ASP A 65 3.55 -2.56 -2.58
N ALA A 66 3.43 -3.35 -1.51
CA ALA A 66 2.39 -3.18 -0.51
C ALA A 66 2.84 -3.53 0.90
N SER A 67 2.10 -3.02 1.87
CA SER A 67 2.21 -3.40 3.28
C SER A 67 0.84 -3.45 3.93
N VAL A 68 0.71 -4.40 4.85
CA VAL A 68 -0.50 -4.57 5.66
C VAL A 68 -0.18 -4.09 7.07
N LEU A 69 -0.99 -3.16 7.57
CA LEU A 69 -0.95 -2.67 8.94
C LEU A 69 -2.13 -3.22 9.72
N VAL A 70 -1.86 -3.71 10.92
CA VAL A 70 -2.83 -4.38 11.75
C VAL A 70 -2.99 -3.65 13.08
N GLY A 71 -4.23 -3.49 13.52
CA GLY A 71 -4.53 -2.98 14.86
C GLY A 71 -4.17 -1.52 15.06
N THR A 72 -3.83 -1.18 16.30
CA THR A 72 -3.49 0.19 16.76
C THR A 72 -2.04 0.55 16.53
N SER A 73 -1.24 -0.31 15.88
CA SER A 73 0.13 0.03 15.53
C SER A 73 0.12 1.21 14.53
N ASN A 74 0.34 2.41 15.07
CA ASN A 74 0.40 3.69 14.36
C ASN A 74 1.71 3.88 13.60
N ALA A 75 2.62 2.90 13.67
CA ALA A 75 3.76 2.83 12.80
C ALA A 75 3.29 2.49 11.39
N VAL A 76 2.71 3.48 10.70
CA VAL A 76 2.71 3.58 9.23
C VAL A 76 4.14 3.82 8.73
N ASN A 77 5.13 3.25 9.42
CA ASN A 77 6.52 3.20 9.01
C ASN A 77 6.65 1.96 8.16
N VAL A 78 5.98 2.04 7.02
CA VAL A 78 6.20 1.14 5.92
C VAL A 78 7.64 1.38 5.48
N GLN A 79 8.56 0.58 6.02
CA GLN A 79 10.01 0.71 5.78
C GLN A 79 10.36 0.66 4.28
N LYS A 80 9.42 0.20 3.43
CA LYS A 80 9.54 0.13 1.97
C LYS A 80 8.98 1.34 1.21
N SER A 81 8.18 2.22 1.82
CA SER A 81 7.54 3.33 1.10
C SER A 81 8.33 4.63 1.25
N ALA A 82 8.74 5.21 0.14
CA ALA A 82 9.25 6.60 0.06
C ALA A 82 8.17 7.65 0.39
N VAL A 83 6.97 7.24 0.80
CA VAL A 83 5.80 8.08 1.01
C VAL A 83 5.65 8.34 2.49
N LYS A 84 5.87 9.60 2.91
CA LYS A 84 5.48 10.03 4.26
C LYS A 84 3.96 10.03 4.37
N TRP A 85 3.43 9.36 5.38
CA TRP A 85 2.01 9.28 5.68
C TRP A 85 1.63 10.34 6.71
N ASN A 86 0.52 11.04 6.49
CA ASN A 86 -0.02 12.01 7.45
C ASN A 86 -0.82 11.24 8.52
N GLN A 87 -0.37 11.29 9.77
CA GLN A 87 -1.01 10.60 10.89
C GLN A 87 -2.44 11.09 11.13
N HIS A 88 -2.68 12.41 11.06
CA HIS A 88 -4.02 12.96 11.26
C HIS A 88 -5.03 12.41 10.24
N LEU A 89 -4.64 12.32 8.96
CA LEU A 89 -5.48 11.71 7.94
C LEU A 89 -5.66 10.21 8.17
N ALA A 90 -4.63 9.51 8.65
CA ALA A 90 -4.76 8.09 8.99
C ALA A 90 -5.76 7.87 10.14
N ASP A 91 -5.74 8.74 11.16
CA ASP A 91 -6.67 8.68 12.30
C ASP A 91 -8.11 9.00 11.87
N GLU A 92 -8.30 9.98 11.00
CA GLU A 92 -9.60 10.28 10.40
C GLU A 92 -10.15 9.08 9.62
N LEU A 93 -9.31 8.40 8.82
CA LEU A 93 -9.69 7.21 8.06
C LEU A 93 -9.95 6.01 8.97
N ASP A 94 -9.15 5.84 10.01
CA ASP A 94 -9.34 4.81 11.04
C ASP A 94 -10.69 4.97 11.72
N SER A 95 -11.10 6.21 12.03
CA SER A 95 -12.42 6.52 12.57
C SER A 95 -13.53 6.29 11.53
N LYS A 96 -13.38 6.82 10.33
CA LYS A 96 -14.40 6.79 9.26
C LYS A 96 -14.68 5.39 8.73
N TYR A 97 -13.65 4.56 8.61
CA TYR A 97 -13.73 3.23 8.00
C TYR A 97 -13.41 2.11 9.00
N GLN A 98 -13.47 2.39 10.30
CA GLN A 98 -13.23 1.41 11.37
C GLN A 98 -11.90 0.63 11.18
N ARG A 99 -10.85 1.31 10.74
CA ARG A 99 -9.53 0.72 10.41
C ARG A 99 -9.56 -0.36 9.31
N ALA A 100 -10.57 -0.36 8.45
CA ALA A 100 -10.69 -1.24 7.29
C ALA A 100 -10.65 -0.42 5.99
N TRP A 101 -9.46 0.02 5.60
CA TRP A 101 -9.26 0.88 4.44
C TRP A 101 -7.95 0.59 3.73
N ILE A 102 -7.86 1.03 2.48
CA ILE A 102 -6.67 0.91 1.64
C ILE A 102 -6.30 2.27 1.06
N VAL A 103 -5.00 2.49 0.87
CA VAL A 103 -4.47 3.66 0.17
C VAL A 103 -3.50 3.26 -0.91
N ASP A 104 -3.85 3.63 -2.13
CA ASP A 104 -2.95 3.58 -3.27
C ASP A 104 -2.23 4.92 -3.39
N ALA A 105 -0.91 4.90 -3.18
CA ALA A 105 -0.03 6.03 -3.47
C ALA A 105 0.66 5.78 -4.83
N VAL A 106 0.42 6.66 -5.79
CA VAL A 106 1.04 6.62 -7.11
C VAL A 106 1.90 7.84 -7.28
N ALA A 107 3.19 7.61 -7.54
CA ALA A 107 4.20 8.63 -7.74
C ALA A 107 4.44 8.77 -9.26
N THR A 108 4.13 9.93 -9.84
CA THR A 108 4.28 10.23 -11.28
C THR A 108 5.26 11.38 -11.50
N TYR A 109 6.21 11.25 -12.43
CA TYR A 109 7.19 12.31 -12.67
C TYR A 109 6.52 13.60 -13.19
N LYS A 110 6.83 14.74 -12.57
CA LYS A 110 6.34 16.07 -12.98
C LYS A 110 6.90 16.43 -14.35
N LYS A 111 6.04 17.04 -15.18
CA LYS A 111 6.39 17.58 -16.49
C LYS A 111 7.10 18.93 -16.29
N SER A 112 8.43 18.95 -16.17
CA SER A 112 9.23 20.18 -16.14
C SER A 112 10.14 20.25 -17.37
N PHE A 113 10.54 21.48 -17.75
CA PHE A 113 11.41 21.76 -18.89
C PHE A 113 12.79 21.07 -18.78
N TRP A 114 13.29 20.85 -17.56
CA TRP A 114 14.52 20.09 -17.29
C TRP A 114 14.39 18.57 -17.54
N ASN A 115 13.17 18.03 -17.53
CA ASN A 115 12.87 16.65 -17.94
C ASN A 115 12.51 16.57 -19.45
N GLY A 116 12.71 17.67 -20.18
CA GLY A 116 12.09 17.97 -21.47
C GLY A 116 12.99 17.85 -22.70
N ILE A 117 13.94 16.91 -22.74
CA ILE A 117 14.52 16.42 -24.02
C ILE A 117 14.55 14.86 -24.11
N GLY A 118 14.05 14.11 -23.11
CA GLY A 118 14.19 12.64 -23.14
C GLY A 118 13.06 11.84 -22.47
N LEU A 119 12.06 11.44 -23.25
CA LEU A 119 11.30 10.17 -23.21
C LEU A 119 10.61 9.67 -21.91
N HIS A 120 10.79 10.28 -20.74
CA HIS A 120 10.26 9.75 -19.47
C HIS A 120 9.15 10.59 -18.81
N ALA A 121 8.72 11.70 -19.43
CA ALA A 121 7.64 12.52 -18.91
C ALA A 121 6.30 11.74 -18.86
N GLY A 122 5.65 11.72 -17.70
CA GLY A 122 4.34 11.08 -17.51
C GLY A 122 4.36 9.59 -17.17
N HIS A 123 5.53 8.95 -17.10
CA HIS A 123 5.62 7.54 -16.70
C HIS A 123 5.42 7.39 -15.18
N GLN A 124 4.70 6.34 -14.79
CA GLN A 124 4.53 5.96 -13.38
C GLN A 124 5.89 5.58 -12.80
N ALA A 125 6.40 6.39 -11.87
CA ALA A 125 7.68 6.14 -11.23
C ALA A 125 7.56 4.97 -10.25
N ARG A 126 6.48 4.96 -9.46
CA ARG A 126 6.24 3.92 -8.46
C ARG A 126 4.78 3.90 -8.03
N ARG A 127 4.28 2.72 -7.68
CA ARG A 127 3.01 2.56 -6.96
C ARG A 127 3.31 1.87 -5.63
N TYR A 128 2.63 2.32 -4.59
CA TYR A 128 2.72 1.73 -3.28
C TYR A 128 1.33 1.62 -2.65
N THR A 129 0.99 0.45 -2.11
CA THR A 129 -0.34 0.18 -1.56
C THR A 129 -0.25 -0.07 -0.07
N LEU A 130 -0.96 0.73 0.72
CA LEU A 130 -1.07 0.53 2.16
C LEU A 130 -2.43 -0.06 2.49
N ILE A 131 -2.46 -1.21 3.13
CA ILE A 131 -3.69 -1.89 3.53
C ILE A 131 -3.81 -1.83 5.05
N ARG A 132 -4.84 -1.17 5.57
CA ARG A 132 -5.14 -1.10 7.01
C ARG A 132 -6.22 -2.11 7.34
N VAL A 133 -5.94 -2.96 8.33
CA VAL A 133 -6.86 -4.00 8.81
C VAL A 133 -7.09 -3.81 10.32
N PRO A 134 -8.33 -3.96 10.81
CA PRO A 134 -8.63 -3.68 12.21
C PRO A 134 -7.93 -4.61 13.19
N ASP A 135 -7.81 -5.88 12.82
CA ASP A 135 -7.24 -6.93 13.66
C ASP A 135 -6.70 -8.09 12.80
N ASN A 136 -5.77 -8.88 13.34
CA ASN A 136 -5.15 -10.00 12.64
C ASN A 136 -6.15 -11.11 12.32
N SER A 137 -7.24 -11.22 13.08
CA SER A 137 -8.35 -12.16 12.82
C SER A 137 -9.02 -11.95 11.46
N PHE A 138 -8.94 -10.75 10.88
CA PHE A 138 -9.46 -10.44 9.55
C PHE A 138 -8.45 -10.67 8.41
N ILE A 139 -7.30 -11.29 8.72
CA ILE A 139 -6.30 -11.70 7.74
C ILE A 139 -6.38 -13.21 7.57
N TYR A 140 -6.66 -13.64 6.35
CA TYR A 140 -6.71 -15.05 6.00
C TYR A 140 -5.42 -15.48 5.30
N ASN A 141 -4.64 -16.35 5.94
CA ASN A 141 -3.45 -16.95 5.34
C ASN A 141 -3.84 -18.25 4.64
N LYS A 142 -3.46 -18.37 3.37
CA LYS A 142 -3.65 -19.58 2.54
C LYS A 142 -2.32 -20.18 2.11
#